data_AF-A0A5S3X1W3-F1
#
_entry.id   AF-A0A5S3X1W3-F1
#
_cell.length_a   1.000
_cell.length_b   1.000
_cell.length_c   1.000
_cell.angle_alpha   90.00
_cell.angle_beta   90.00
_cell.angle_gamma   90.00
#
_symmetry.space_group_name_H-M   'P 1'
#
loop_
_entity.id
_entity.type
_entity.pdbx_description
1 polymer ?
#
loop_
_entity_poly.entity_id
_entity_poly.type
_entity_poly.pdbx_seq_one_letter_code
_entity_poly.pdbx_strand_id
1 'polypeptide(L)'
;MVARWNTINISVFIIALAMFDLLLTLLGVWSVEGETRVWVLSFEALTLLLLLSNCLIIRQSIYRHQYADRCRLFANMAFLSILFCLAGDLVNFNLTQSYFEHGTVVKHDYLADSVWFFMPGYMFLFLACWYLLNYSGVQVIYFILAALFTALLALCSYLSMHLPDSGWYVTLLTGGYAVFIAQAALLGFCLLTRSNLPKVPRYCLALGMILATVADALIGQFWIFGNEGQGYYPQIRAINWVFYITSQAIVIHLPLVALTQAHSSSRTCAADAGFAK
;
A
#
# COMPACT_ATOMS: atom_id res chain seq x y z
N MET A 1 16.44 1.29 -20.72
CA MET A 1 17.12 1.04 -19.43
C MET A 1 17.25 2.30 -18.57
N VAL A 2 17.69 3.44 -19.11
CA VAL A 2 17.88 4.71 -18.35
C VAL A 2 16.63 5.17 -17.57
N ALA A 3 15.44 5.14 -18.20
CA ALA A 3 14.20 5.56 -17.53
C ALA A 3 13.83 4.73 -16.27
N ARG A 4 14.21 3.43 -16.24
CA ARG A 4 13.93 2.54 -15.10
C ARG A 4 14.83 2.83 -13.90
N TRP A 5 16.08 3.21 -14.14
CA TRP A 5 17.02 3.58 -13.07
C TRP A 5 16.59 4.87 -12.38
N ASN A 6 16.09 5.83 -13.15
CA ASN A 6 15.63 7.10 -12.60
C ASN A 6 14.40 6.91 -11.69
N THR A 7 13.43 6.07 -12.05
CA THR A 7 12.22 5.88 -11.22
C THR A 7 12.52 5.12 -9.92
N ILE A 8 13.48 4.20 -9.92
CA ILE A 8 13.93 3.51 -8.70
C ILE A 8 14.64 4.49 -7.77
N ASN A 9 15.54 5.33 -8.30
CA ASN A 9 16.23 6.34 -7.51
C ASN A 9 15.25 7.34 -6.89
N ILE A 10 14.19 7.73 -7.63
CA ILE A 10 13.12 8.57 -7.09
C ILE A 10 12.38 7.86 -5.94
N SER A 11 12.05 6.57 -6.07
CA SER A 11 11.44 5.81 -4.95
C SER A 11 12.34 5.74 -3.72
N VAL A 12 13.65 5.52 -3.90
CA VAL A 12 14.61 5.53 -2.79
C VAL A 12 14.67 6.90 -2.12
N PHE A 13 14.66 7.97 -2.91
CA PHE A 13 14.60 9.33 -2.39
C PHE A 13 13.31 9.61 -1.61
N ILE A 14 12.15 9.18 -2.12
CA ILE A 14 10.86 9.29 -1.42
C ILE A 14 10.90 8.57 -0.06
N ILE A 15 11.48 7.36 -0.01
CA ILE A 15 11.66 6.61 1.24
C ILE A 15 12.58 7.38 2.21
N ALA A 16 13.67 7.95 1.70
CA ALA A 16 14.58 8.75 2.51
C ALA A 16 13.89 10.00 3.09
N LEU A 17 12.99 10.65 2.33
CA LEU A 17 12.18 11.76 2.83
C LEU A 17 11.25 11.32 3.97
N ALA A 18 10.56 10.19 3.84
CA ALA A 18 9.71 9.67 4.90
C ALA A 18 10.51 9.30 6.17
N MET A 19 11.70 8.71 6.01
CA MET A 19 12.60 8.43 7.12
C MET A 19 13.09 9.72 7.79
N PHE A 20 13.40 10.75 7.00
CA PHE A 20 13.82 12.04 7.52
C PHE A 20 12.71 12.71 8.33
N ASP A 21 11.47 12.68 7.85
CA ASP A 21 10.30 13.19 8.57
C ASP A 21 10.06 12.46 9.90
N LEU A 22 10.17 11.12 9.91
CA LEU A 22 10.13 10.34 11.15
C LEU A 22 11.22 10.78 12.12
N LEU A 23 12.46 10.92 11.66
CA LEU A 23 13.59 11.33 12.51
C LEU A 23 13.36 12.71 13.12
N LEU A 24 12.93 13.68 12.32
CA LEU A 24 12.62 15.04 12.81
C LEU A 24 11.48 15.02 13.84
N THR A 25 10.46 14.18 13.63
CA THR A 25 9.36 14.02 14.58
C THR A 25 9.82 13.38 15.89
N LEU A 26 10.62 12.31 15.83
CA LEU A 26 11.13 11.62 17.03
C LEU A 26 12.13 12.47 17.83
N LEU A 27 12.88 13.35 17.15
CA LEU A 27 13.77 14.31 17.78
C LEU A 27 13.04 15.55 18.33
N GLY A 28 11.73 15.65 18.12
CA GLY A 28 10.92 16.79 18.56
C GLY A 28 11.22 18.09 17.79
N VAL A 29 11.85 18.01 16.61
CA VAL A 29 12.15 19.17 15.76
C VAL A 29 10.87 19.74 15.17
N TRP A 30 9.93 18.86 14.81
CA TRP A 30 8.60 19.24 14.38
C TRP A 30 7.55 18.22 14.81
N SER A 31 6.29 18.62 14.76
CA SER A 31 5.12 17.81 15.05
C SER A 31 3.93 18.27 14.22
N VAL A 32 3.00 17.33 14.01
CA VAL A 32 1.67 17.60 13.47
C VAL A 32 0.70 18.19 14.49
N GLU A 33 1.14 18.31 15.74
CA GLU A 33 0.49 19.11 16.76
C GLU A 33 1.28 20.41 16.96
N GLY A 34 0.59 21.53 17.15
CA GLY A 34 1.21 22.82 17.43
C GLY A 34 1.71 23.57 16.19
N GLU A 35 2.67 24.48 16.40
CA GLU A 35 3.06 25.51 15.45
C GLU A 35 3.69 24.98 14.16
N THR A 36 4.37 23.83 14.23
CA THR A 36 5.06 23.26 13.07
C THR A 36 4.16 22.46 12.14
N ARG A 37 2.89 22.26 12.48
CA ARG A 37 1.96 21.37 11.76
C ARG A 37 1.91 21.64 10.26
N VAL A 38 1.84 22.91 9.85
CA VAL A 38 1.77 23.29 8.43
C VAL A 38 3.01 22.86 7.67
N TRP A 39 4.19 22.93 8.30
CA TRP A 39 5.45 22.51 7.69
C TRP A 39 5.51 21.00 7.48
N VAL A 40 5.10 20.22 8.48
CA VAL A 40 5.03 18.75 8.39
C VAL A 40 4.06 18.34 7.29
N LEU A 41 2.83 18.86 7.31
CA LEU A 41 1.82 18.55 6.30
C LEU A 41 2.26 18.97 4.88
N SER A 42 2.95 20.10 4.74
CA SER A 42 3.50 20.53 3.44
C SER A 42 4.60 19.61 2.95
N PHE A 43 5.47 19.13 3.85
CA PHE A 43 6.53 18.18 3.53
C PHE A 43 5.98 16.83 3.10
N GLU A 44 4.98 16.32 3.82
CA GLU A 44 4.30 15.08 3.49
C GLU A 44 3.53 15.19 2.17
N ALA A 45 2.80 16.30 1.95
CA ALA A 45 2.13 16.56 0.68
C ALA A 45 3.12 16.59 -0.50
N LEU A 46 4.30 17.21 -0.33
CA LEU A 46 5.35 17.19 -1.34
C LEU A 46 5.85 15.76 -1.61
N THR A 47 6.03 14.95 -0.57
CA THR A 47 6.44 13.54 -0.67
C THR A 47 5.40 12.73 -1.46
N LEU A 48 4.11 12.95 -1.21
CA LEU A 48 3.01 12.33 -1.97
C LEU A 48 2.95 12.80 -3.42
N LEU A 49 3.21 14.07 -3.69
CA LEU A 49 3.28 14.59 -5.07
C LEU A 49 4.45 13.98 -5.85
N LEU A 50 5.60 13.76 -5.19
CA LEU A 50 6.73 13.05 -5.79
C LEU A 50 6.38 11.59 -6.09
N LEU A 51 5.69 10.90 -5.17
CA LEU A 51 5.20 9.53 -5.36
C LEU A 51 4.24 9.43 -6.55
N LEU A 52 3.25 10.33 -6.63
CA LEU A 52 2.31 10.40 -7.75
C LEU A 52 3.03 10.67 -9.08
N SER A 53 3.97 11.62 -9.08
CA SER A 53 4.77 11.96 -10.25
C SER A 53 5.60 10.77 -10.72
N ASN A 54 6.21 10.02 -9.79
CA ASN A 54 6.96 8.81 -10.14
C ASN A 54 6.05 7.72 -10.71
N CYS A 55 4.86 7.52 -10.13
CA CYS A 55 3.84 6.62 -10.67
C CYS A 55 3.43 7.01 -12.10
N LEU A 56 3.23 8.30 -12.37
CA LEU A 56 2.92 8.83 -13.70
C LEU A 56 4.04 8.59 -14.71
N ILE A 57 5.30 8.81 -14.32
CA ILE A 57 6.47 8.54 -15.17
C ILE A 57 6.53 7.05 -15.53
N ILE A 58 6.31 6.15 -14.55
CA ILE A 58 6.25 4.70 -14.78
C ILE A 58 5.13 4.36 -15.76
N ARG A 59 3.92 4.90 -15.53
CA ARG A 59 2.77 4.68 -16.40
C ARG A 59 3.05 5.14 -17.84
N GLN A 60 3.55 6.36 -18.03
CA GLN A 60 3.91 6.87 -19.35
C GLN A 60 4.99 6.01 -20.03
N SER A 61 5.98 5.53 -19.28
CA SER A 61 7.00 4.61 -19.79
C SER A 61 6.39 3.31 -20.31
N ILE A 62 5.39 2.74 -19.62
CA ILE A 62 4.67 1.55 -20.11
C ILE A 62 3.91 1.85 -21.41
N TYR A 63 3.22 3.00 -21.49
CA TYR A 63 2.42 3.37 -22.66
C TYR A 63 3.26 3.56 -23.94
N ARG A 64 4.54 3.89 -23.81
CA ARG A 64 5.47 3.99 -24.94
C ARG A 64 5.82 2.64 -25.59
N HIS A 65 5.49 1.51 -24.95
CA HIS A 65 5.74 0.18 -25.52
C HIS A 65 4.54 -0.25 -26.38
N GLN A 66 4.78 -0.49 -27.68
CA GLN A 66 3.73 -0.74 -28.68
C GLN A 66 2.99 -2.08 -28.49
N TYR A 67 3.58 -3.07 -27.83
CA TYR A 67 3.02 -4.42 -27.66
C TYR A 67 2.70 -4.79 -26.20
N ALA A 68 2.45 -3.80 -25.35
CA ALA A 68 2.36 -3.97 -23.90
C ALA A 68 0.93 -3.79 -23.33
N ASP A 69 -0.12 -4.21 -24.04
CA ASP A 69 -1.52 -3.97 -23.65
C ASP A 69 -1.87 -4.51 -22.26
N ARG A 70 -1.46 -5.74 -21.93
CA ARG A 70 -1.61 -6.28 -20.57
C ARG A 70 -0.81 -5.47 -19.53
N CYS A 71 0.32 -4.88 -19.91
CA CYS A 71 1.11 -4.04 -19.00
C CYS A 71 0.43 -2.70 -18.72
N ARG A 72 -0.36 -2.17 -19.66
CA ARG A 72 -1.15 -0.95 -19.48
C ARG A 72 -2.24 -1.15 -18.41
N LEU A 73 -2.82 -2.34 -18.32
CA LEU A 73 -3.76 -2.70 -17.23
C LEU A 73 -3.09 -2.52 -15.86
N PHE A 74 -1.92 -3.15 -15.65
CA PHE A 74 -1.17 -3.02 -14.40
C PHE A 74 -0.78 -1.57 -14.10
N ALA A 75 -0.37 -0.81 -15.12
CA ALA A 75 -0.03 0.61 -14.97
C ALA A 75 -1.23 1.46 -14.54
N ASN A 76 -2.42 1.20 -15.08
CA ASN A 76 -3.64 1.89 -14.69
C ASN A 76 -4.11 1.48 -13.30
N MET A 77 -4.04 0.20 -12.94
CA MET A 77 -4.38 -0.28 -11.59
C MET A 77 -3.46 0.33 -10.54
N ALA A 78 -2.13 0.35 -10.76
CA ALA A 78 -1.18 0.98 -9.85
C ALA A 78 -1.44 2.49 -9.71
N PHE A 79 -1.74 3.18 -10.82
CA PHE A 79 -2.07 4.60 -10.79
C PHE A 79 -3.38 4.91 -10.07
N LEU A 80 -4.45 4.15 -10.33
CA LEU A 80 -5.71 4.29 -9.63
C LEU A 80 -5.56 3.98 -8.14
N SER A 81 -4.79 2.94 -7.81
CA SER A 81 -4.44 2.62 -6.42
C SER A 81 -3.86 3.83 -5.70
N ILE A 82 -2.84 4.47 -6.28
CA ILE A 82 -2.24 5.69 -5.72
C ILE A 82 -3.25 6.83 -5.62
N LEU A 83 -4.07 7.10 -6.63
CA LEU A 83 -5.06 8.19 -6.56
C LEU A 83 -6.04 8.01 -5.41
N PHE A 84 -6.53 6.79 -5.21
CA PHE A 84 -7.43 6.48 -4.10
C PHE A 84 -6.71 6.55 -2.75
N CYS A 85 -5.50 6.01 -2.63
CA CYS A 85 -4.71 6.13 -1.41
C CYS A 85 -4.43 7.60 -1.05
N LEU A 86 -4.11 8.46 -2.03
CA LEU A 86 -3.94 9.90 -1.82
C LEU A 86 -5.22 10.59 -1.32
N ALA A 87 -6.39 10.18 -1.81
CA ALA A 87 -7.66 10.71 -1.30
C ALA A 87 -7.89 10.30 0.17
N GLY A 88 -7.50 9.07 0.54
CA GLY A 88 -7.49 8.61 1.93
C GLY A 88 -6.50 9.39 2.80
N ASP A 89 -5.32 9.72 2.26
CA ASP A 89 -4.31 10.52 2.96
C ASP A 89 -4.83 11.92 3.33
N LEU A 90 -5.67 12.54 2.50
CA LEU A 90 -6.32 13.82 2.82
C LEU A 90 -7.21 13.73 4.06
N VAL A 91 -7.90 12.60 4.26
CA VAL A 91 -8.66 12.32 5.48
C VAL A 91 -7.70 12.11 6.66
N ASN A 92 -6.64 11.31 6.48
CA ASN A 92 -5.65 11.03 7.51
C ASN A 92 -4.88 12.27 7.99
N PHE A 93 -4.66 13.25 7.12
CA PHE A 93 -4.08 14.55 7.47
C PHE A 93 -4.94 15.34 8.46
N ASN A 94 -6.23 15.01 8.56
CA ASN A 94 -7.19 15.64 9.45
C ASN A 94 -7.08 17.16 9.43
N LEU A 95 -7.18 17.75 8.24
CA LEU A 95 -6.91 19.18 8.03
C LEU A 95 -7.79 20.06 8.95
N THR A 96 -9.02 19.63 9.19
CA THR A 96 -10.02 20.29 10.06
C THR A 96 -9.79 20.08 11.56
N GLN A 97 -8.89 19.17 11.97
CA GLN A 97 -8.68 18.79 13.37
C GLN A 97 -9.95 18.26 14.05
N SER A 98 -10.70 17.47 13.29
CA SER A 98 -11.89 16.76 13.71
C SER A 98 -11.53 15.54 14.55
N TYR A 99 -12.16 15.37 15.71
CA TYR A 99 -11.97 14.24 16.62
C TYR A 99 -13.32 13.83 17.19
N PHE A 100 -13.51 12.54 17.47
CA PHE A 100 -14.78 12.00 18.00
C PHE A 100 -15.99 12.34 17.10
N GLU A 101 -15.83 12.20 15.78
CA GLU A 101 -16.86 12.51 14.77
C GLU A 101 -18.01 11.50 14.74
N HIS A 102 -17.72 10.23 15.06
CA HIS A 102 -18.63 9.09 14.93
C HIS A 102 -18.96 8.43 16.28
N GLY A 103 -18.31 8.83 17.37
CA GLY A 103 -18.55 8.34 18.72
C GLY A 103 -17.68 9.02 19.78
N THR A 104 -17.79 8.58 21.03
CA THR A 104 -17.08 9.20 22.19
C THR A 104 -15.89 8.37 22.70
N VAL A 105 -15.72 7.14 22.22
CA VAL A 105 -14.71 6.19 22.71
C VAL A 105 -13.39 6.35 21.96
N VAL A 106 -13.45 6.51 20.63
CA VAL A 106 -12.28 6.55 19.76
C VAL A 106 -12.03 7.98 19.28
N LYS A 107 -10.91 8.57 19.71
CA LYS A 107 -10.54 9.95 19.37
C LYS A 107 -10.35 10.16 17.88
N HIS A 108 -9.69 9.21 17.21
CA HIS A 108 -9.33 9.28 15.79
C HIS A 108 -10.31 8.51 14.91
N ASP A 109 -11.60 8.53 15.24
CA ASP A 109 -12.66 7.80 14.52
C ASP A 109 -12.89 8.29 13.09
N TYR A 110 -12.53 9.55 12.77
CA TYR A 110 -12.47 10.06 11.39
C TYR A 110 -11.59 9.20 10.46
N LEU A 111 -10.62 8.44 10.99
CA LEU A 111 -9.81 7.53 10.20
C LEU A 111 -10.64 6.40 9.58
N ALA A 112 -11.82 6.09 10.14
CA ALA A 112 -12.75 5.17 9.49
C ALA A 112 -13.19 5.70 8.12
N ASP A 113 -13.36 7.02 7.94
CA ASP A 113 -13.76 7.62 6.66
C ASP A 113 -12.70 7.42 5.57
N SER A 114 -11.41 7.36 5.95
CA SER A 114 -10.31 7.13 5.03
C SER A 114 -10.41 5.75 4.34
N VAL A 115 -11.08 4.78 4.97
CA VAL A 115 -11.29 3.42 4.44
C VAL A 115 -12.07 3.44 3.12
N TRP A 116 -13.00 4.39 2.94
CA TRP A 116 -13.73 4.55 1.68
C TRP A 116 -12.82 4.81 0.47
N PHE A 117 -11.62 5.32 0.73
CA PHE A 117 -10.61 5.57 -0.29
C PHE A 117 -9.51 4.52 -0.28
N PHE A 118 -9.00 4.12 0.89
CA PHE A 118 -7.97 3.09 0.97
C PHE A 118 -8.43 1.73 0.47
N MET A 119 -9.66 1.29 0.81
CA MET A 119 -10.19 0.00 0.37
C MET A 119 -10.20 -0.15 -1.16
N PRO A 120 -10.80 0.76 -1.96
CA PRO A 120 -10.70 0.67 -3.41
C PRO A 120 -9.26 0.83 -3.93
N GLY A 121 -8.45 1.68 -3.28
CA GLY A 121 -7.04 1.83 -3.62
C GLY A 121 -6.26 0.51 -3.54
N TYR A 122 -6.36 -0.17 -2.40
CA TYR A 122 -5.75 -1.49 -2.19
C TYR A 122 -6.43 -2.59 -3.00
N MET A 123 -7.70 -2.45 -3.38
CA MET A 123 -8.39 -3.39 -4.28
C MET A 123 -7.75 -3.41 -5.67
N PHE A 124 -7.41 -2.24 -6.25
CA PHE A 124 -6.70 -2.21 -7.53
C PHE A 124 -5.33 -2.91 -7.44
N LEU A 125 -4.61 -2.71 -6.34
CA LEU A 125 -3.33 -3.37 -6.10
C LEU A 125 -3.48 -4.88 -5.89
N PHE A 126 -4.50 -5.29 -5.13
CA PHE A 126 -4.85 -6.70 -4.94
C PHE A 126 -5.11 -7.38 -6.29
N LEU A 127 -5.97 -6.78 -7.13
CA LEU A 127 -6.30 -7.30 -8.44
C LEU A 127 -5.07 -7.36 -9.36
N ALA A 128 -4.23 -6.32 -9.34
CA ALA A 128 -2.99 -6.30 -10.10
C ALA A 128 -2.04 -7.45 -9.68
N CYS A 129 -1.83 -7.65 -8.38
CA CYS A 129 -1.01 -8.75 -7.88
C CYS A 129 -1.63 -10.12 -8.21
N TRP A 130 -2.95 -10.26 -8.06
CA TRP A 130 -3.69 -11.47 -8.41
C TRP A 130 -3.50 -11.85 -9.88
N TYR A 131 -3.68 -10.89 -10.80
CA TYR A 131 -3.47 -11.13 -12.23
C TYR A 131 -2.00 -11.45 -12.55
N LEU A 132 -1.05 -10.82 -11.86
CA LEU A 132 0.38 -11.08 -12.04
C LEU A 132 0.76 -12.52 -11.63
N LEU A 133 0.12 -13.05 -10.58
CA LEU A 133 0.34 -14.42 -10.11
C LEU A 133 -0.11 -15.46 -11.15
N ASN A 134 -1.12 -15.16 -11.96
CA ASN A 134 -1.60 -16.01 -13.07
C ASN A 134 -1.82 -17.46 -12.60
N TYR A 135 -2.73 -17.64 -11.64
CA TYR A 135 -3.02 -18.93 -11.04
C TYR A 135 -3.81 -19.87 -11.97
N SER A 136 -3.51 -21.17 -11.90
CA SER A 136 -4.37 -22.21 -12.47
C SER A 136 -5.61 -22.45 -11.61
N GLY A 137 -6.63 -23.14 -12.13
CA GLY A 137 -7.87 -23.41 -11.38
C GLY A 137 -7.63 -24.09 -10.03
N VAL A 138 -6.71 -25.05 -9.95
CA VAL A 138 -6.34 -25.72 -8.69
C VAL A 138 -5.63 -24.75 -7.73
N GLN A 139 -4.76 -23.87 -8.23
CA GLN A 139 -4.08 -22.86 -7.41
C GLN A 139 -5.05 -21.84 -6.83
N VAL A 140 -6.12 -21.50 -7.56
CA VAL A 140 -7.19 -20.63 -7.06
C VAL A 140 -7.88 -21.24 -5.85
N ILE A 141 -8.14 -22.56 -5.83
CA ILE A 141 -8.75 -23.23 -4.67
C ILE A 141 -7.86 -23.09 -3.43
N TYR A 142 -6.56 -23.39 -3.57
CA TYR A 142 -5.62 -23.24 -2.45
C TYR A 142 -5.51 -21.79 -1.97
N PHE A 143 -5.54 -20.83 -2.89
CA PHE A 143 -5.58 -19.43 -2.51
C PHE A 143 -6.85 -19.06 -1.74
N ILE A 144 -8.03 -19.52 -2.17
CA ILE A 144 -9.30 -19.23 -1.46
C ILE A 144 -9.23 -19.79 -0.03
N LEU A 145 -8.72 -21.00 0.15
CA LEU A 145 -8.53 -21.57 1.49
C LEU A 145 -7.56 -20.73 2.35
N ALA A 146 -6.44 -20.30 1.78
CA ALA A 146 -5.50 -19.42 2.46
C ALA A 146 -6.10 -18.03 2.76
N ALA A 147 -6.94 -17.50 1.88
CA ALA A 147 -7.62 -16.23 2.04
C ALA A 147 -8.66 -16.29 3.18
N LEU A 148 -9.43 -17.38 3.25
CA LEU A 148 -10.36 -17.63 4.36
C LEU A 148 -9.64 -17.76 5.70
N PHE A 149 -8.52 -18.49 5.73
CA PHE A 149 -7.70 -18.60 6.93
C PHE A 149 -7.11 -17.24 7.35
N THR A 150 -6.59 -16.47 6.38
CA THR A 150 -6.07 -15.12 6.61
C THR A 150 -7.17 -14.18 7.11
N ALA A 151 -8.37 -14.27 6.56
CA ALA A 151 -9.54 -13.50 6.99
C ALA A 151 -9.93 -13.82 8.44
N LEU A 152 -9.91 -15.11 8.82
CA LEU A 152 -10.18 -15.53 10.19
C LEU A 152 -9.13 -14.97 11.16
N LEU A 153 -7.85 -15.07 10.83
CA LEU A 153 -6.78 -14.51 11.65
C LEU A 153 -6.89 -12.99 11.79
N ALA A 154 -7.19 -12.29 10.69
CA ALA A 154 -7.39 -10.85 10.69
C ALA A 154 -8.59 -10.44 11.56
N LEU A 155 -9.69 -11.20 11.49
CA LEU A 155 -10.86 -10.98 12.35
C LEU A 155 -10.52 -11.21 13.81
N CYS A 156 -9.81 -12.29 14.16
CA CYS A 156 -9.36 -12.54 15.53
C CYS A 156 -8.44 -11.42 16.04
N SER A 157 -7.49 -10.97 15.20
CA SER A 157 -6.62 -9.83 15.52
C SER A 157 -7.43 -8.56 15.76
N TYR A 158 -8.40 -8.27 14.90
CA TYR A 158 -9.29 -7.12 15.06
C TYR A 158 -10.10 -7.18 16.35
N LEU A 159 -10.72 -8.33 16.66
CA LEU A 159 -11.49 -8.50 17.88
C LEU A 159 -10.64 -8.37 19.15
N SER A 160 -9.34 -8.67 19.08
CA SER A 160 -8.43 -8.52 20.22
C SER A 160 -8.05 -7.06 20.52
N MET A 161 -8.16 -6.17 19.54
CA MET A 161 -7.83 -4.74 19.68
C MET A 161 -9.05 -3.84 19.76
N HIS A 162 -10.20 -4.30 19.27
CA HIS A 162 -11.45 -3.53 19.23
C HIS A 162 -11.89 -3.11 20.64
N LEU A 163 -12.33 -1.87 20.75
CA LEU A 163 -12.90 -1.34 22.00
C LEU A 163 -14.43 -1.43 21.96
N PRO A 164 -15.07 -1.93 23.02
CA PRO A 164 -16.53 -1.84 23.17
C PRO A 164 -17.02 -0.40 23.00
N ASP A 165 -18.26 -0.26 22.51
CA ASP A 165 -18.92 1.03 22.34
C ASP A 165 -18.24 2.03 21.37
N SER A 166 -17.30 1.56 20.53
CA SER A 166 -16.68 2.36 19.44
C SER A 166 -17.66 2.85 18.36
N GLY A 167 -18.95 2.51 18.45
CA GLY A 167 -19.95 2.80 17.43
C GLY A 167 -19.97 1.79 16.28
N TRP A 168 -21.14 1.57 15.70
CA TRP A 168 -21.34 0.59 14.63
C TRP A 168 -20.56 0.96 13.37
N TYR A 169 -20.48 2.25 13.04
CA TYR A 169 -19.82 2.74 11.83
C TYR A 169 -18.33 2.42 11.85
N VAL A 170 -17.61 2.88 12.89
CA VAL A 170 -16.19 2.59 13.09
C VAL A 170 -15.95 1.08 13.14
N THR A 171 -16.79 0.34 13.86
CA THR A 171 -16.63 -1.11 14.05
C THR A 171 -16.73 -1.87 12.73
N LEU A 172 -17.78 -1.64 11.96
CA LEU A 172 -18.00 -2.37 10.71
C LEU A 172 -16.97 -1.98 9.65
N LEU A 173 -16.65 -0.68 9.55
CA LEU A 173 -15.78 -0.19 8.49
C LEU A 173 -14.32 -0.59 8.74
N THR A 174 -13.80 -0.39 9.95
CA THR A 174 -12.44 -0.81 10.30
C THR A 174 -12.29 -2.33 10.40
N GLY A 175 -13.30 -3.04 10.89
CA GLY A 175 -13.28 -4.51 10.97
C GLY A 175 -13.33 -5.18 9.59
N GLY A 176 -14.26 -4.76 8.72
CA GLY A 176 -14.34 -5.25 7.35
C GLY A 176 -13.07 -4.95 6.55
N TYR A 177 -12.52 -3.75 6.75
CA TYR A 177 -11.28 -3.35 6.12
C TYR A 177 -10.05 -4.12 6.65
N ALA A 178 -9.97 -4.40 7.96
CA ALA A 178 -8.89 -5.21 8.54
C ALA A 178 -8.84 -6.61 7.89
N VAL A 179 -9.99 -7.24 7.68
CA VAL A 179 -10.10 -8.53 6.99
C VAL A 179 -9.63 -8.44 5.53
N PHE A 180 -9.97 -7.34 4.86
CA PHE A 180 -9.58 -7.10 3.47
C PHE A 180 -8.08 -6.81 3.32
N ILE A 181 -7.51 -5.87 4.09
CA ILE A 181 -6.11 -5.46 3.95
C ILE A 181 -5.13 -6.56 4.36
N ALA A 182 -5.53 -7.49 5.23
CA ALA A 182 -4.74 -8.68 5.54
C ALA A 182 -4.47 -9.56 4.31
N GLN A 183 -5.35 -9.51 3.29
CA GLN A 183 -5.15 -10.24 2.04
C GLN A 183 -3.97 -9.70 1.22
N ALA A 184 -3.54 -8.45 1.45
CA ALA A 184 -2.33 -7.91 0.84
C ALA A 184 -1.08 -8.67 1.31
N ALA A 185 -0.95 -8.95 2.61
CA ALA A 185 0.13 -9.77 3.14
C ALA A 185 0.12 -11.19 2.55
N LEU A 186 -1.06 -11.82 2.43
CA LEU A 186 -1.21 -13.12 1.75
C LEU A 186 -0.68 -13.05 0.31
N LEU A 187 -1.07 -12.05 -0.47
CA LEU A 187 -0.53 -11.85 -1.81
C LEU A 187 0.99 -11.62 -1.81
N GLY A 188 1.52 -10.93 -0.80
CA GLY A 188 2.96 -10.78 -0.58
C GLY A 188 3.64 -12.15 -0.44
N PHE A 189 3.14 -13.03 0.44
CA PHE A 189 3.66 -14.39 0.59
C PHE A 189 3.53 -15.22 -0.69
N CYS A 190 2.41 -15.10 -1.39
CA CYS A 190 2.18 -15.74 -2.68
C CYS A 190 3.20 -15.28 -3.74
N LEU A 191 3.55 -13.99 -3.77
CA LEU A 191 4.58 -13.47 -4.66
C LEU A 191 5.94 -14.09 -4.34
N LEU A 192 6.32 -14.30 -3.07
CA LEU A 192 7.60 -14.92 -2.69
C LEU A 192 7.81 -16.31 -3.30
N THR A 193 6.74 -17.10 -3.43
CA THR A 193 6.80 -18.48 -3.92
C THR A 193 6.78 -18.57 -5.45
N ARG A 194 6.49 -17.48 -6.15
CA ARG A 194 6.28 -17.51 -7.60
C ARG A 194 7.60 -17.44 -8.38
N SER A 195 8.03 -18.56 -8.97
CA SER A 195 9.32 -18.67 -9.67
C SER A 195 9.38 -17.99 -11.05
N ASN A 196 8.24 -17.74 -11.69
CA ASN A 196 8.20 -17.13 -13.03
C ASN A 196 8.41 -15.60 -13.01
N LEU A 197 8.64 -15.00 -11.84
CA LEU A 197 8.96 -13.59 -11.66
C LEU A 197 10.45 -13.42 -11.36
N PRO A 198 11.09 -12.35 -11.86
CA PRO A 198 12.48 -12.06 -11.53
C PRO A 198 12.69 -11.94 -10.02
N LYS A 199 13.73 -12.61 -9.49
CA LYS A 199 13.98 -12.80 -8.05
C LYS A 199 13.92 -11.49 -7.24
N VAL A 200 14.70 -10.47 -7.62
CA VAL A 200 14.79 -9.20 -6.86
C VAL A 200 13.47 -8.42 -6.91
N PRO A 201 12.89 -8.09 -8.09
CA PRO A 201 11.59 -7.40 -8.14
C PRO A 201 10.46 -8.11 -7.41
N ARG A 202 10.43 -9.45 -7.46
CA ARG A 202 9.46 -10.27 -6.72
C ARG A 202 9.57 -10.07 -5.21
N TYR A 203 10.78 -10.08 -4.66
CA TYR A 203 10.98 -9.84 -3.23
C TYR A 203 10.61 -8.42 -2.83
N CYS A 204 10.96 -7.43 -3.66
CA CYS A 204 10.55 -6.04 -3.41
C CYS A 204 9.03 -5.93 -3.40
N LEU A 205 8.32 -6.40 -4.43
CA LEU A 205 6.86 -6.34 -4.47
C LEU A 205 6.22 -7.06 -3.28
N ALA A 206 6.71 -8.25 -2.93
CA ALA A 206 6.22 -8.99 -1.77
C ALA A 206 6.39 -8.18 -0.47
N LEU A 207 7.55 -7.56 -0.28
CA LEU A 207 7.81 -6.68 0.85
C LEU A 207 6.85 -5.48 0.85
N GLY A 208 6.63 -4.82 -0.29
CA GLY A 208 5.67 -3.71 -0.39
C GLY A 208 4.27 -4.13 0.04
N MET A 209 3.77 -5.26 -0.45
CA MET A 209 2.45 -5.79 -0.06
C MET A 209 2.34 -6.09 1.44
N ILE A 210 3.39 -6.64 2.05
CA ILE A 210 3.43 -6.90 3.49
C ILE A 210 3.49 -5.58 4.28
N LEU A 211 4.30 -4.61 3.83
CA LEU A 211 4.40 -3.30 4.46
C LEU A 211 3.09 -2.52 4.42
N ALA A 212 2.27 -2.68 3.37
CA ALA A 212 0.91 -2.13 3.34
C ALA A 212 0.07 -2.66 4.52
N THR A 213 -0.01 -3.99 4.68
CA THR A 213 -0.73 -4.58 5.81
C THR A 213 -0.15 -4.16 7.16
N VAL A 214 1.17 -4.03 7.28
CA VAL A 214 1.81 -3.53 8.52
C VAL A 214 1.41 -2.08 8.80
N ALA A 215 1.43 -1.20 7.79
CA ALA A 215 1.01 0.18 7.95
C ALA A 215 -0.43 0.26 8.49
N ASP A 216 -1.36 -0.46 7.87
CA ASP A 216 -2.77 -0.46 8.29
C ASP A 216 -2.97 -1.14 9.67
N ALA A 217 -2.17 -2.16 10.01
CA ALA A 217 -2.17 -2.74 11.35
C ALA A 217 -1.69 -1.74 12.42
N LEU A 218 -0.69 -0.90 12.10
CA LEU A 218 -0.24 0.17 12.99
C LEU A 218 -1.35 1.20 13.22
N ILE A 219 -2.12 1.55 12.17
CA ILE A 219 -3.28 2.44 12.30
C ILE A 219 -4.31 1.81 13.23
N GLY A 220 -4.76 0.57 12.96
CA GLY A 220 -5.76 -0.09 13.79
C GLY A 220 -5.33 -0.25 15.25
N GLN A 221 -4.18 -0.88 15.48
CA GLN A 221 -3.73 -1.28 16.81
C GLN A 221 -3.32 -0.08 17.68
N PHE A 222 -2.63 0.90 17.10
CA PHE A 222 -1.95 1.93 17.89
C PHE A 222 -2.49 3.34 17.67
N TRP A 223 -3.11 3.63 16.52
CA TRP A 223 -3.66 4.96 16.24
C TRP A 223 -5.16 5.04 16.55
N ILE A 224 -5.95 4.06 16.14
CA ILE A 224 -7.40 4.01 16.38
C ILE A 224 -7.68 3.47 17.79
N PHE A 225 -7.33 2.22 18.07
CA PHE A 225 -7.72 1.56 19.32
C PHE A 225 -6.65 1.61 20.42
N GLY A 226 -5.45 2.07 20.09
CA GLY A 226 -4.36 2.19 21.05
C GLY A 226 -4.68 3.16 22.18
N ASN A 227 -4.07 2.96 23.35
CA ASN A 227 -4.22 3.83 24.52
C ASN A 227 -5.70 4.11 24.86
N GLU A 228 -6.51 3.05 24.96
CA GLU A 228 -7.95 3.13 25.28
C GLU A 228 -8.73 4.07 24.33
N GLY A 229 -8.37 4.05 23.04
CA GLY A 229 -9.05 4.82 22.00
C GLY A 229 -8.51 6.24 21.82
N GLN A 230 -7.53 6.67 22.63
CA GLN A 230 -6.85 7.96 22.46
C GLN A 230 -5.79 7.94 21.35
N GLY A 231 -5.26 6.75 21.03
CA GLY A 231 -4.13 6.57 20.12
C GLY A 231 -2.79 6.99 20.72
N TYR A 232 -1.69 6.39 20.23
CA TYR A 232 -0.32 6.78 20.54
C TYR A 232 0.16 7.92 19.61
N TYR A 233 -0.65 8.97 19.52
CA TYR A 233 -0.47 10.10 18.61
C TYR A 233 0.38 11.22 19.25
N PRO A 234 1.24 11.94 18.50
CA PRO A 234 1.47 11.88 17.05
C PRO A 234 2.51 10.83 16.60
N GLN A 235 3.21 10.16 17.53
CA GLN A 235 4.36 9.31 17.20
C GLN A 235 3.97 8.14 16.29
N ILE A 236 2.82 7.49 16.55
CA ILE A 236 2.38 6.38 15.72
C ILE A 236 2.14 6.78 14.27
N ARG A 237 1.65 7.99 14.03
CA ARG A 237 1.43 8.51 12.68
C ARG A 237 2.75 8.67 11.94
N ALA A 238 3.77 9.23 12.58
CA ALA A 238 5.10 9.37 11.99
C ALA A 238 5.75 8.00 11.71
N ILE A 239 5.57 7.02 12.60
CA ILE A 239 6.05 5.66 12.39
C ILE A 239 5.32 5.03 11.20
N ASN A 240 3.98 5.09 11.20
CA ASN A 240 3.13 4.56 10.13
C ASN A 240 3.51 5.16 8.76
N TRP A 241 3.79 6.46 8.70
CA TRP A 241 4.19 7.18 7.49
C TRP A 241 5.33 6.49 6.75
N VAL A 242 6.36 6.02 7.47
CA VAL A 242 7.49 5.31 6.87
C VAL A 242 7.07 3.99 6.23
N PHE A 243 6.29 3.17 6.94
CA PHE A 243 5.84 1.87 6.43
C PHE A 243 4.94 2.06 5.21
N TYR A 244 4.01 3.01 5.30
CA TYR A 244 3.09 3.36 4.24
C TYR A 244 3.81 3.88 2.98
N ILE A 245 4.65 4.91 3.11
CA ILE A 245 5.37 5.48 1.97
C ILE A 245 6.34 4.47 1.36
N THR A 246 7.02 3.67 2.20
CA THR A 246 7.91 2.61 1.69
C THR A 246 7.14 1.57 0.90
N SER A 247 5.99 1.13 1.40
CA SER A 247 5.09 0.24 0.67
C SER A 247 4.72 0.83 -0.69
N GLN A 248 4.16 2.04 -0.71
CA GLN A 248 3.70 2.68 -1.94
C GLN A 248 4.84 2.92 -2.94
N ALA A 249 5.99 3.42 -2.48
CA ALA A 249 7.16 3.67 -3.31
C ALA A 249 7.72 2.39 -3.97
N ILE A 250 7.47 1.22 -3.38
CA ILE A 250 7.79 -0.09 -3.95
C ILE A 250 6.70 -0.56 -4.92
N VAL A 251 5.43 -0.56 -4.50
CA VAL A 251 4.36 -1.20 -5.27
C VAL A 251 4.02 -0.48 -6.58
N ILE A 252 4.34 0.82 -6.70
CA ILE A 252 4.21 1.55 -7.98
C ILE A 252 5.06 0.96 -9.11
N HIS A 253 6.06 0.12 -8.80
CA HIS A 253 6.90 -0.55 -9.79
C HIS A 253 6.31 -1.85 -10.34
N LEU A 254 5.14 -2.31 -9.85
CA LEU A 254 4.45 -3.50 -10.33
C LEU A 254 4.33 -3.57 -11.87
N PRO A 255 3.98 -2.49 -12.60
CA PRO A 255 3.86 -2.54 -14.06
C PRO A 255 5.18 -2.88 -14.76
N LEU A 256 6.32 -2.46 -14.21
CA LEU A 256 7.64 -2.78 -14.76
C LEU A 256 8.02 -4.25 -14.54
N VAL A 257 7.54 -4.85 -13.45
CA VAL A 257 7.70 -6.29 -13.19
C VAL A 257 6.88 -7.10 -14.19
N ALA A 258 5.62 -6.71 -14.42
CA ALA A 258 4.76 -7.32 -15.44
C ALA A 258 5.37 -7.23 -16.85
N LEU A 259 5.93 -6.08 -17.22
CA LEU A 259 6.63 -5.90 -18.50
C LEU A 259 7.84 -6.84 -18.63
N THR A 260 8.62 -6.99 -17.56
CA THR A 260 9.79 -7.88 -17.55
C THR A 260 9.36 -9.35 -17.71
N GLN A 261 8.28 -9.77 -17.05
CA GLN A 261 7.71 -11.11 -17.18
C GLN A 261 7.24 -11.39 -18.61
N ALA A 262 6.56 -10.42 -19.25
CA ALA A 262 6.11 -10.56 -20.63
C ALA A 262 7.29 -10.75 -21.61
N HIS A 263 8.37 -9.97 -21.43
CA HIS A 263 9.58 -10.09 -22.25
C HIS A 263 10.34 -11.41 -22.05
N SER A 264 10.37 -11.95 -20.83
CA SER A 264 10.99 -13.27 -20.59
C SER A 264 10.21 -14.37 -21.28
N SER A 265 8.87 -14.37 -21.15
CA SER A 265 8.01 -15.39 -21.75
C SER A 265 8.10 -15.39 -23.28
N SER A 266 8.16 -14.23 -23.92
CA SER A 266 8.30 -14.14 -25.39
C SER A 266 9.64 -14.69 -25.89
N ARG A 267 10.73 -14.50 -25.12
CA ARG A 267 12.05 -15.02 -25.50
C ARG A 267 12.14 -16.54 -25.36
N THR A 268 11.57 -17.11 -24.30
CA THR A 268 11.47 -18.57 -24.16
C THR A 268 10.62 -19.17 -25.28
N CYS A 269 9.47 -18.60 -25.61
CA CYS A 269 8.67 -19.11 -26.73
C CYS A 269 9.39 -19.01 -28.09
N ALA A 270 10.16 -17.95 -28.33
CA ALA A 270 10.95 -17.82 -29.56
C ALA A 270 12.14 -18.80 -29.62
N ALA A 271 12.77 -19.09 -28.48
CA ALA A 271 13.82 -20.10 -28.37
C ALA A 271 13.27 -21.52 -28.56
N ASP A 272 12.15 -21.85 -27.90
CA ASP A 272 11.49 -23.16 -28.01
C ASP A 272 10.94 -23.42 -29.42
N ALA A 273 10.58 -22.37 -30.15
CA ALA A 273 10.15 -22.44 -31.55
C ALA A 273 11.31 -22.38 -32.56
N GLY A 274 12.58 -22.38 -32.11
CA GLY A 274 13.75 -22.42 -32.98
C GLY A 274 14.06 -21.13 -33.74
N PHE A 275 13.45 -20.00 -33.36
CA PHE A 275 13.65 -18.70 -33.99
C PHE A 275 14.78 -17.88 -33.35
N ALA A 276 15.30 -18.28 -32.19
CA ALA A 276 16.49 -17.69 -31.60
C ALA A 276 17.74 -18.51 -31.97
N LYS A 277 18.57 -17.98 -32.87
CA LYS A 277 19.94 -18.45 -33.10
C LYS A 277 20.92 -17.72 -32.19
#